data_AF-A0A822YUX7-F1
#
_entry.id   AF-A0A822YUX7-F1
#
_cell.length_a   1.000
_cell.length_b   1.000
_cell.length_c   1.000
_cell.angle_alpha   90.00
_cell.angle_beta   90.00
_cell.angle_gamma   90.00
#
_symmetry.space_group_name_H-M   'P 1'
#
loop_
_entity.id
_entity.type
_entity.pdbx_description
1 polymer ?
#
loop_
_entity_poly.entity_id
_entity_poly.type
_entity_poly.pdbx_seq_one_letter_code
_entity_poly.pdbx_strand_id
1 'polypeptide(L)' 'MEELFISHGASIGFWCGDVKLLVEDIRELRPTTFCTVPRVLDRIYSSLIEKISSGGLLKHTLFNIAYN' A
#
# COMPACT_ATOMS: atom_id res chain seq x y z
N MET A 1 -0.44 13.85 -15.46
CA MET A 1 -0.07 12.48 -15.03
C MET A 1 -1.08 11.48 -15.57
N GLU A 2 -2.38 11.68 -15.37
CA GLU A 2 -3.44 10.81 -15.93
C GLU A 2 -3.37 10.69 -17.46
N GLU A 3 -3.15 11.78 -18.21
CA GLU A 3 -2.97 11.72 -19.68
C GLU A 3 -1.76 10.91 -20.15
N LEU A 4 -0.71 10.81 -19.33
CA LEU A 4 0.46 9.99 -19.67
C LEU A 4 0.11 8.50 -19.54
N PHE A 5 -0.62 8.13 -18.48
CA PHE A 5 -1.06 6.76 -18.26
C PHE A 5 -2.13 6.32 -19.27
N ILE A 6 -3.04 7.22 -19.66
CA ILE A 6 -4.04 6.94 -20.71
C ILE A 6 -3.36 6.71 -22.07
N SER A 7 -2.35 7.52 -22.43
CA SER A 7 -1.63 7.37 -23.70
C SER A 7 -0.73 6.13 -23.77
N HIS A 8 -0.23 5.65 -22.63
CA HIS A 8 0.56 4.42 -22.53
C HIS A 8 -0.28 3.15 -22.32
N GLY A 9 -1.61 3.25 -22.28
CA GLY A 9 -2.51 2.10 -22.06
C GLY A 9 -2.44 1.52 -20.65
N ALA A 10 -2.10 2.32 -19.65
CA ALA A 10 -2.06 1.87 -18.26
C ALA A 10 -3.47 1.80 -17.64
N SER A 11 -3.63 0.89 -16.68
CA SER A 11 -4.86 0.77 -15.89
C SER A 11 -4.86 1.79 -14.75
N ILE A 12 -5.93 2.57 -14.64
CA ILE A 12 -6.11 3.59 -13.61
C ILE A 12 -7.15 3.08 -12.61
N GLY A 13 -6.71 2.82 -11.38
CA GLY A 13 -7.60 2.47 -10.28
C GLY A 13 -7.96 3.71 -9.46
N PHE A 14 -9.25 3.95 -9.29
CA PHE A 14 -9.76 5.03 -8.44
C PHE A 14 -10.01 4.50 -7.02
N TRP A 15 -9.54 5.25 -6.04
CA TRP A 15 -9.79 4.97 -4.63
C TRP A 15 -11.24 5.32 -4.25
N CYS A 16 -11.89 4.46 -3.45
CA CYS A 16 -13.28 4.63 -3.02
C CYS A 16 -13.53 5.73 -1.96
N GLY A 17 -12.52 6.51 -1.55
CA GLY A 17 -12.68 7.64 -0.63
C GLY A 17 -12.53 7.33 0.88
N ASP A 18 -12.39 6.06 1.27
CA ASP A 18 -12.03 5.67 2.66
C ASP A 18 -10.59 5.14 2.75
N VAL A 19 -9.76 5.75 3.58
CA VAL A 19 -8.34 5.39 3.78
C VAL A 19 -8.21 3.96 4.33
N LYS A 20 -9.23 3.43 5.01
CA LYS A 20 -9.24 2.04 5.48
C LYS A 20 -9.30 1.03 4.33
N LEU A 21 -10.01 1.38 3.25
CA LEU A 21 -10.15 0.55 2.06
C LEU A 21 -8.99 0.73 1.09
N LEU A 22 -8.26 1.85 1.18
CA LEU A 22 -7.09 2.14 0.35
C LEU A 22 -6.05 1.01 0.36
N VAL A 23 -5.83 0.35 1.49
CA VAL A 23 -4.87 -0.76 1.59
C VAL A 23 -5.33 -1.99 0.80
N GLU A 24 -6.64 -2.27 0.80
CA GLU A 24 -7.22 -3.37 0.02
C GLU A 24 -7.27 -3.00 -1.47
N ASP A 25 -7.60 -1.76 -1.81
CA ASP A 25 -7.55 -1.25 -3.19
C ASP A 25 -6.12 -1.36 -3.77
N ILE A 26 -5.09 -0.97 -3.02
CA ILE A 26 -3.68 -1.11 -3.44
C ILE A 26 -3.30 -2.58 -3.64
N ARG A 27 -3.78 -3.49 -2.77
CA ARG A 27 -3.50 -4.92 -2.88
C ARG A 27 -4.12 -5.52 -4.14
N GLU A 28 -5.34 -5.12 -4.48
CA GLU A 28 -6.07 -5.61 -5.65
C GLU A 28 -5.51 -5.01 -6.95
N LEU A 29 -5.29 -3.69 -6.97
CA LEU A 29 -4.83 -2.96 -8.14
C LEU A 29 -3.36 -3.23 -8.48
N ARG A 30 -2.53 -3.61 -7.49
CA ARG A 30 -1.07 -3.81 -7.62
C ARG A 30 -0.41 -2.73 -8.49
N PRO A 31 -0.57 -1.44 -8.14
CA PRO A 31 -0.13 -0.36 -9.00
C PRO A 31 1.39 -0.39 -9.19
N THR A 32 1.85 -0.30 -10.44
CA THR A 32 3.28 -0.15 -10.75
C THR A 32 3.79 1.25 -10.39
N THR A 33 2.91 2.24 -10.36
CA THR A 33 3.22 3.61 -9.96
C THR A 33 2.11 4.13 -9.06
N PHE A 34 2.45 4.44 -7.81
CA PHE A 34 1.49 4.95 -6.83
C PHE A 34 1.79 6.42 -6.53
N CYS A 35 0.89 7.29 -6.98
CA CYS A 35 1.01 8.74 -6.79
C CYS A 35 0.29 9.13 -5.50
N THR A 36 1.03 9.32 -4.42
CA THR A 36 0.45 9.62 -3.10
C THR A 36 1.25 10.68 -2.35
N VAL A 37 0.67 11.19 -1.28
CA VAL A 37 1.31 12.16 -0.40
C VAL A 37 2.00 11.47 0.79
N PRO A 38 3.08 12.05 1.35
CA PRO A 38 3.81 11.45 2.47
C PRO A 38 2.91 11.09 3.67
N ARG A 39 1.91 11.94 3.96
CA ARG A 39 0.96 11.73 5.06
C ARG A 39 0.12 10.45 4.91
N VAL A 40 -0.14 10.00 3.68
CA VAL A 40 -0.89 8.78 3.40
C VAL A 40 0.00 7.54 3.55
N LEU A 41 1.25 7.61 3.06
CA LEU A 41 2.27 6.57 3.26
C LEU A 41 2.49 6.27 4.75
N ASP A 42 2.62 7.31 5.58
CA ASP A 42 2.80 7.19 7.04
C ASP A 42 1.65 6.42 7.71
N ARG A 43 0.41 6.69 7.27
CA ARG A 43 -0.78 5.98 7.78
C ARG A 43 -0.76 4.51 7.38
N ILE A 44 -0.49 4.21 6.11
CA ILE A 44 -0.42 2.82 5.62
C ILE A 44 0.65 2.05 6.38
N TYR A 45 1.82 2.66 6.58
CA TYR A 45 2.93 2.07 7.31
C TYR A 45 2.56 1.77 8.78
N SER A 46 1.94 2.74 9.46
CA SER A 46 1.48 2.58 10.85
C SER A 46 0.45 1.44 10.98
N SER A 47 -0.54 1.39 10.08
CA SER A 47 -1.54 0.32 10.06
C SER A 47 -0.97 -1.05 9.70
N LEU A 48 0.11 -1.10 8.90
CA LEU A 48 0.83 -2.34 8.61
C LEU A 48 1.58 -2.84 9.84
N ILE A 49 2.30 -1.94 10.53
CA ILE A 49 3.00 -2.22 11.79
C ILE A 49 2.04 -2.71 12.87
N GLU A 50 0.89 -2.07 13.03
CA GLU A 50 -0.13 -2.50 13.99
C GLU A 50 -0.63 -3.92 13.67
N LYS A 51 -0.91 -4.23 12.40
CA LYS A 51 -1.31 -5.58 11.95
C LYS A 51 -0.21 -6.63 12.14
N ILE A 52 1.06 -6.24 11.98
CA ILE A 52 2.22 -7.13 12.21
C ILE A 52 2.42 -7.36 13.71
N SER A 53 2.30 -6.30 14.52
CA SER A 53 2.39 -6.35 15.98
C SER A 53 1.27 -7.18 16.60
N SER A 54 0.04 -7.09 16.06
CA SER A 54 -1.08 -7.93 16.48
C SER A 54 -0.98 -9.39 16.02
N GLY A 55 -0.12 -9.68 15.04
CA GLY A 55 0.06 -11.00 14.42
C GLY A 55 0.99 -11.97 15.16
N GLY A 56 1.50 -11.58 16.33
CA GLY A 56 2.38 -12.41 17.16
C GLY A 56 3.85 -12.41 16.71
N LEU A 57 4.73 -12.61 17.70
CA LEU A 57 6.20 -12.59 17.60
C LEU A 57 6.81 -13.31 16.39
N LEU A 58 6.13 -14.33 15.86
CA LEU A 58 6.58 -15.16 14.72
C LEU A 58 6.68 -14.39 13.41
N LYS A 59 5.82 -13.40 13.13
CA LYS A 59 5.93 -12.58 11.91
C LYS A 59 7.02 -11.51 12.04
N HIS A 60 7.26 -11.03 13.26
CA HIS A 60 8.28 -10.03 13.54
C HIS A 60 9.70 -10.60 13.40
N THR A 61 9.92 -11.85 13.82
CA THR A 61 11.19 -12.56 13.58
C THR A 61 11.38 -12.93 12.12
N LEU A 62 10.31 -13.31 11.40
CA LEU A 62 10.41 -13.59 9.96
C LEU A 62 10.78 -12.34 9.14
N PHE A 63 10.19 -11.18 9.48
CA PHE A 63 10.52 -9.91 8.83
C PHE A 63 11.96 -9.46 9.16
N ASN A 64 12.42 -9.66 10.39
CA ASN A 64 13.79 -9.33 10.81
C ASN A 64 14.85 -10.26 10.20
N ILE A 65 14.50 -11.51 9.88
CA ILE A 65 15.40 -12.46 9.22
C ILE A 65 15.45 -12.22 7.70
N ALA A 66 14.35 -11.79 7.08
CA ALA A 66 14.29 -11.58 5.64
C ALA A 66 14.82 -10.20 5.17
N TYR A 67 14.90 -9.22 6.07
CA TYR A 67 15.34 -7.86 5.76
C TYR A 67 16.80 -7.57 6.22
N ASN A 68 17.51 -8.59 6.74
CA ASN A 68 18.93 -8.52 7.11
C ASN A 68 19.81 -9.27 6.11
#